data_AF-A0A4V1VJS7-F1
#
_entry.id   AF-A0A4V1VJS7-F1
#
_cell.length_a   1.000
_cell.length_b   1.000
_cell.length_c   1.000
_cell.angle_alpha   90.00
_cell.angle_beta   90.00
_cell.angle_gamma   90.00
#
_symmetry.space_group_name_H-M   'P 1'
#
loop_
_entity.id
_entity.type
_entity.pdbx_description
1 polymer ?
#
loop_
_entity_poly.entity_id
_entity_poly.type
_entity_poly.pdbx_seq_one_letter_code
_entity_poly.pdbx_strand_id
1 'polypeptide(L)' 'MSVNVIVAGARTPIGRLQGGLASLSAADLGAIAIKGALEKAGVAG' A
#
# COMPACT_ATOMS: atom_id res chain seq x y z
N MET A 1 -0.37 -7.31 29.47
CA MET A 1 -0.03 -6.07 28.74
C MET A 1 0.27 -6.47 27.31
N SER A 2 -0.53 -6.08 26.33
CA SER A 2 -0.28 -6.40 24.92
C SER A 2 0.53 -5.28 24.29
N VAL A 3 1.66 -5.63 23.66
CA VAL A 3 2.51 -4.68 22.96
C VAL A 3 2.17 -4.75 21.48
N ASN A 4 1.82 -3.61 20.89
CA ASN A 4 1.51 -3.50 19.48
C ASN A 4 2.78 -3.16 18.69
N VAL A 5 2.93 -3.75 17.51
CA VAL A 5 4.08 -3.55 16.62
C VAL A 5 3.62 -3.37 15.17
N ILE A 6 4.43 -2.70 14.36
CA ILE A 6 4.24 -2.62 12.92
C ILE A 6 5.05 -3.74 12.28
N VAL A 7 4.37 -4.70 11.66
CA VAL A 7 5.00 -5.91 11.09
C VAL A 7 5.52 -5.67 9.68
N ALA A 8 4.82 -4.87 8.87
CA ALA A 8 5.25 -4.50 7.52
C ALA A 8 4.58 -3.20 7.06
N GLY A 9 5.11 -2.64 5.97
CA GLY A 9 4.53 -1.49 5.29
C GLY A 9 4.89 -1.44 3.81
N ALA A 10 4.00 -0.85 3.02
CA ALA A 10 4.20 -0.61 1.61
C ALA A 10 3.53 0.71 1.19
N ARG A 11 4.00 1.28 0.08
CA ARG A 11 3.46 2.49 -0.53
C ARG A 11 3.60 2.41 -2.04
N THR A 12 2.75 3.15 -2.74
CA THR A 12 2.96 3.42 -4.17
C THR A 12 4.04 4.51 -4.35
N PRO A 13 4.67 4.60 -5.54
CA PRO A 13 5.44 5.78 -5.92
C PRO A 13 4.58 7.05 -5.89
N ILE A 14 5.23 8.20 -5.72
CA ILE A 14 4.53 9.49 -5.79
C ILE A 14 4.39 9.89 -7.24
N GLY A 15 3.14 10.04 -7.70
CA GLY A 15 2.82 10.52 -9.04
C GLY A 15 2.98 12.04 -9.14
N ARG A 16 3.37 12.53 -10.31
CA ARG A 16 3.22 13.94 -10.67
C ARG A 16 1.76 14.21 -11.09
N LEU A 17 1.30 15.45 -10.91
CA LEU A 17 -0.02 15.88 -11.37
C LEU A 17 -0.16 15.60 -12.88
N GLN A 18 -1.23 14.91 -13.27
CA GLN A 18 -1.46 14.42 -14.64
C GLN A 18 -0.31 13.59 -15.23
N GLY A 19 0.49 12.92 -14.38
CA GLY A 19 1.60 12.08 -14.78
C GLY A 19 1.23 10.60 -14.95
N GLY A 20 2.21 9.72 -14.79
CA GLY A 20 2.08 8.28 -15.08
C GLY A 20 1.11 7.47 -14.20
N LEU A 21 0.53 8.07 -13.17
CA LEU A 21 -0.51 7.44 -12.33
C LEU A 21 -1.90 8.05 -12.55
N ALA A 22 -2.07 8.97 -13.49
CA ALA A 22 -3.30 9.73 -13.67
C ALA A 22 -4.52 8.88 -14.08
N SER A 23 -4.29 7.71 -14.67
CA SER A 23 -5.35 6.77 -15.05
C SER A 23 -5.84 5.88 -13.90
N LEU A 24 -5.17 5.90 -12.75
CA LEU A 24 -5.54 5.10 -11.58
C LEU A 24 -6.32 5.95 -10.58
N SER A 25 -7.37 5.38 -10.00
CA SER A 25 -8.07 6.04 -8.91
C SER A 25 -7.26 5.96 -7.61
N ALA A 26 -7.61 6.79 -6.63
CA ALA A 26 -7.00 6.72 -5.29
C ALA A 26 -7.25 5.35 -4.63
N ALA A 27 -8.40 4.73 -4.89
CA ALA A 27 -8.73 3.41 -4.37
C ALA A 27 -7.83 2.33 -4.97
N ASP A 28 -7.54 2.38 -6.28
CA ASP A 28 -6.64 1.44 -6.94
C ASP A 28 -5.22 1.52 -6.36
N LEU A 29 -4.72 2.75 -6.17
CA LEU A 29 -3.41 2.99 -5.54
C LEU A 29 -3.38 2.47 -4.10
N GLY A 30 -4.46 2.68 -3.34
CA GLY A 30 -4.63 2.14 -2.00
C GLY A 30 -4.62 0.61 -1.98
N ALA A 31 -5.34 -0.04 -2.89
CA ALA A 31 -5.40 -1.49 -3.01
C ALA A 31 -4.01 -2.09 -3.32
N ILE A 32 -3.25 -1.45 -4.23
CA ILE A 32 -1.87 -1.84 -4.53
C ILE A 32 -0.99 -1.75 -3.26
N ALA A 33 -1.10 -0.67 -2.50
CA ALA A 33 -0.34 -0.49 -1.27
C ALA A 33 -0.71 -1.52 -0.18
N ILE A 34 -2.00 -1.78 0.02
CA ILE A 34 -2.50 -2.77 0.99
C ILE A 34 -2.00 -4.17 0.60
N LYS A 35 -2.16 -4.55 -0.67
CA LYS A 35 -1.71 -5.85 -1.16
C LYS A 35 -0.21 -6.05 -0.90
N GLY A 36 0.61 -5.07 -1.25
CA GLY A 36 2.06 -5.14 -1.01
C GLY A 36 2.43 -5.18 0.49
N ALA A 37 1.64 -4.56 1.36
CA ALA A 37 1.86 -4.63 2.82
C ALA A 37 1.53 -6.02 3.37
N LEU A 38 0.43 -6.63 2.93
CA LEU A 38 0.04 -7.99 3.33
C LEU A 38 1.04 -9.04 2.83
N GLU A 39 1.46 -8.94 1.56
CA GLU A 39 2.49 -9.82 0.97
C GLU A 39 3.80 -9.76 1.75
N LYS A 40 4.27 -8.57 2.12
CA LYS A 40 5.48 -8.40 2.95
C LYS A 40 5.31 -8.86 4.39
N ALA A 41 4.12 -8.71 4.95
CA ALA A 41 3.81 -9.22 6.28
C ALA A 41 3.69 -10.75 6.30
N GLY A 42 3.54 -11.40 5.14
CA GLY A 42 3.38 -12.86 5.05
C GLY A 42 2.05 -13.34 5.66
N VAL A 43 1.04 -12.48 5.71
CA VAL A 43 -0.27 -12.79 6.31
C VAL A 43 -1.33 -12.97 5.22
N ALA A 44 -2.22 -13.94 5.41
CA ALA A 44 -3.40 -14.09 4.58
C ALA A 44 -4.46 -13.06 5.02
N GLY A 45 -5.00 -12.32 4.05
CA GLY A 45 -6.10 -11.36 4.23
C GLY A 45 -7.43 -11.94 3.83
#